data_AF-A0A950RZV6-F1
#
_entry.id   AF-A0A950RZV6-F1
#
_cell.length_a   1.000
_cell.length_b   1.000
_cell.length_c   1.000
_cell.angle_alpha   90.00
_cell.angle_beta   90.00
_cell.angle_gamma   90.00
#
_symmetry.space_group_name_H-M   'P 1'
#
loop_
_entity.id
_entity.type
_entity.pdbx_description
1 polymer ?
#
loop_
_entity_poly.entity_id
_entity_poly.type
_entity_poly.pdbx_seq_one_letter_code
_entity_poly.pdbx_strand_id
1 'polypeptide(L)'
;MASAFDQAIQPWHEFYTLMGSSSATLLGLLFVSVSMHLDALTGDARLLAHETFSQFFLLLLLAAICLVPGLAPPLFGLALLLLGSIAAVRQVRHRLRPRVGFPHPWRRDLFPALAYVVLLGTGIAAWVTGAAPMHGLLAVSLLLISQATLNAWEMLVYLGARTHATPSDAR
;
A
#
# COMPACT_ATOMS: atom_id res chain seq x y z
N MET A 1 -3.40 3.87 34.87
CA MET A 1 -3.78 5.07 34.09
C MET A 1 -3.32 4.84 32.67
N ALA A 2 -4.22 4.95 31.68
CA ALA A 2 -3.83 4.83 30.27
C ALA A 2 -2.86 5.96 29.93
N SER A 3 -1.78 5.65 29.21
CA SER A 3 -0.79 6.66 28.84
C SER A 3 -1.44 7.71 27.92
N ALA A 4 -0.88 8.92 27.85
CA ALA A 4 -1.36 9.95 26.92
C ALA A 4 -1.34 9.44 25.46
N PHE A 5 -0.43 8.51 25.15
CA PHE A 5 -0.34 7.83 23.86
C PHE A 5 -1.53 6.90 23.61
N ASP A 6 -1.91 6.06 24.57
CA ASP A 6 -3.08 5.18 24.44
C ASP A 6 -4.38 5.98 24.25
N GLN A 7 -4.52 7.09 24.98
CA GLN A 7 -5.67 8.00 24.85
C GLN A 7 -5.74 8.64 23.45
N ALA A 8 -4.59 8.92 22.83
CA ALA A 8 -4.52 9.49 21.49
C ALA A 8 -4.83 8.48 20.38
N ILE A 9 -4.56 7.19 20.60
CA ILE A 9 -4.83 6.10 19.63
C ILE A 9 -6.28 5.63 19.69
N GLN A 10 -6.88 5.58 20.89
CA GLN A 10 -8.20 4.97 21.09
C GLN A 10 -9.29 5.45 20.11
N PRO A 11 -9.41 6.75 19.77
CA PRO A 11 -10.44 7.23 18.82
C PRO A 11 -10.26 6.69 17.39
N TRP A 12 -9.08 6.22 17.03
CA TRP A 12 -8.75 5.74 15.69
C TRP A 12 -8.99 4.23 15.50
N HIS A 13 -9.41 3.53 16.56
CA HIS A 13 -9.60 2.09 16.54
C HIS A 13 -10.60 1.64 15.46
N GLU A 14 -11.76 2.32 15.35
CA GLU A 14 -12.78 2.00 14.34
C GLU A 14 -12.26 2.24 12.92
N PHE A 15 -11.52 3.33 12.72
CA PHE A 15 -10.89 3.65 11.44
C PHE A 15 -9.90 2.55 11.01
N TYR A 16 -9.00 2.13 11.88
CA TYR A 16 -8.02 1.08 11.52
C TYR A 16 -8.67 -0.30 11.41
N THR A 17 -9.76 -0.57 12.13
CA THR A 17 -10.56 -1.78 11.93
C THR A 17 -11.19 -1.80 10.53
N LEU A 18 -11.75 -0.67 10.08
CA LEU A 18 -12.29 -0.52 8.74
C LEU A 18 -11.21 -0.65 7.66
N MET A 19 -10.07 0.04 7.82
CA MET A 19 -8.97 -0.02 6.85
C MET A 19 -8.35 -1.42 6.77
N GLY A 20 -8.14 -2.06 7.92
CA GLY A 20 -7.62 -3.43 8.01
C GLY A 20 -8.54 -4.44 7.32
N SER A 21 -9.83 -4.43 7.65
CA SER A 21 -10.80 -5.33 7.03
C SER A 21 -10.94 -5.07 5.52
N SER A 22 -11.07 -3.82 5.10
CA SER A 22 -11.17 -3.46 3.68
C SER A 22 -9.95 -3.89 2.88
N SER A 23 -8.74 -3.64 3.42
CA SER A 23 -7.49 -4.06 2.76
C SER A 23 -7.37 -5.58 2.68
N ALA A 24 -7.76 -6.32 3.72
CA ALA A 24 -7.78 -7.79 3.69
C ALA A 24 -8.77 -8.33 2.65
N THR A 25 -9.98 -7.78 2.55
CA THR A 25 -10.96 -8.16 1.54
C THR A 25 -10.46 -7.90 0.14
N LEU A 26 -9.94 -6.71 -0.14
CA LEU A 26 -9.41 -6.35 -1.46
C LEU A 26 -8.16 -7.17 -1.83
N LEU A 27 -7.28 -7.44 -0.88
CA LEU A 27 -6.13 -8.34 -1.06
C LEU A 27 -6.59 -9.76 -1.43
N GLY A 28 -7.62 -10.28 -0.76
CA GLY A 28 -8.22 -11.58 -1.06
C GLY A 28 -8.84 -11.62 -2.46
N LEU A 29 -9.61 -10.59 -2.83
CA LEU A 29 -10.19 -10.48 -4.18
C LEU A 29 -9.12 -10.37 -5.27
N LEU A 30 -8.04 -9.62 -5.03
CA LEU A 30 -6.90 -9.52 -5.94
C LEU A 30 -6.24 -10.89 -6.15
N PHE A 31 -6.03 -11.64 -5.07
CA PHE A 31 -5.46 -12.99 -5.13
C PHE A 31 -6.33 -13.94 -5.98
N VAL A 32 -7.65 -13.93 -5.76
CA VAL A 32 -8.60 -14.72 -6.54
C VAL A 32 -8.55 -14.31 -8.02
N SER A 33 -8.62 -13.01 -8.31
CA SER A 33 -8.56 -12.49 -9.68
C SER A 33 -7.29 -12.90 -10.41
N VAL A 34 -6.13 -12.78 -9.73
CA VAL A 34 -4.82 -13.19 -10.26
C VAL A 34 -4.77 -14.69 -10.54
N SER A 35 -5.32 -15.52 -9.65
CA SER A 35 -5.32 -16.98 -9.85
C SER A 35 -6.12 -17.44 -11.08
N MET A 36 -7.17 -16.69 -11.46
CA MET A 36 -7.98 -17.01 -12.64
C MET A 36 -7.32 -16.54 -13.96
N HIS A 37 -6.39 -15.60 -13.90
CA HIS A 37 -5.80 -14.95 -15.07
C HIS A 37 -4.27 -15.11 -15.14
N LEU A 38 -3.72 -16.18 -14.53
CA LEU A 38 -2.27 -16.41 -14.46
C LEU A 38 -1.60 -16.35 -15.84
N ASP A 39 -2.25 -16.92 -16.85
CA ASP A 39 -1.72 -16.97 -18.22
C ASP A 39 -1.71 -15.59 -18.91
N ALA A 40 -2.61 -14.69 -18.49
CA ALA A 40 -2.71 -13.32 -19.02
C ALA A 40 -1.76 -12.34 -18.28
N LEU A 41 -1.27 -12.71 -17.10
CA LEU A 41 -0.38 -11.90 -16.25
C LEU A 41 1.08 -11.96 -16.72
N THR A 42 1.37 -11.28 -17.82
CA THR A 42 2.72 -11.16 -18.38
C THR A 42 3.25 -9.73 -18.30
N GLY A 43 4.58 -9.60 -18.20
CA GLY A 43 5.27 -8.30 -18.19
C GLY A 43 4.74 -7.32 -17.13
N ASP A 44 4.27 -6.16 -17.59
CA ASP A 44 3.84 -5.04 -16.75
C ASP A 44 2.59 -5.34 -15.92
N ALA A 45 1.67 -6.17 -16.41
CA ALA A 45 0.48 -6.55 -15.67
C ALA A 45 0.84 -7.31 -14.39
N ARG A 46 1.82 -8.22 -14.47
CA ARG A 46 2.33 -8.96 -13.31
C ARG A 46 3.02 -8.05 -12.31
N LEU A 47 3.74 -7.05 -12.81
CA LEU A 47 4.43 -6.07 -11.98
C LEU A 47 3.41 -5.20 -11.22
N LEU A 48 2.37 -4.72 -11.92
CA LEU A 48 1.29 -3.92 -11.34
C LEU A 48 0.48 -4.72 -10.32
N ALA A 49 0.19 -6.00 -10.58
CA ALA A 49 -0.45 -6.89 -9.61
C ALA A 49 0.39 -7.03 -8.33
N HIS A 50 1.71 -7.19 -8.46
CA HIS A 50 2.61 -7.30 -7.31
C HIS A 50 2.72 -6.00 -6.50
N GLU A 51 2.73 -4.84 -7.18
CA GLU A 51 2.72 -3.53 -6.56
C GLU A 51 1.41 -3.31 -5.78
N THR A 52 0.27 -3.58 -6.41
CA THR A 52 -1.06 -3.49 -5.80
C THR A 52 -1.19 -4.40 -4.58
N PHE A 53 -0.74 -5.66 -4.70
CA PHE A 53 -0.69 -6.60 -3.59
C PHE A 53 0.13 -6.06 -2.42
N SER A 54 1.32 -5.52 -2.72
CA SER A 54 2.22 -4.98 -1.69
C SER A 54 1.61 -3.77 -0.98
N GLN A 55 0.86 -2.91 -1.68
CA GLN A 55 0.19 -1.75 -1.09
C GLN A 55 -0.96 -2.16 -0.15
N PHE A 56 -1.84 -3.08 -0.58
CA PHE A 56 -2.91 -3.59 0.29
C PHE A 56 -2.34 -4.33 1.51
N PHE A 57 -1.31 -5.16 1.30
CA PHE A 57 -0.66 -5.87 2.40
C PHE A 57 0.03 -4.92 3.39
N LEU A 58 0.66 -3.86 2.90
CA LEU A 58 1.27 -2.85 3.77
C LEU A 58 0.24 -2.08 4.58
N LEU A 59 -0.90 -1.74 3.98
CA LEU A 59 -2.02 -1.13 4.70
C LEU A 59 -2.60 -2.06 5.77
N LEU A 60 -2.71 -3.36 5.46
CA LEU A 60 -3.14 -4.37 6.42
C LEU A 60 -2.19 -4.45 7.62
N LEU A 61 -0.88 -4.50 7.38
CA LEU A 61 0.13 -4.50 8.44
C LEU A 61 0.11 -3.21 9.25
N LEU A 62 -0.06 -2.06 8.60
CA LEU A 62 -0.18 -0.76 9.27
C LEU A 62 -1.39 -0.74 10.20
N ALA A 63 -2.55 -1.18 9.72
CA ALA A 63 -3.77 -1.29 10.53
C ALA A 63 -3.57 -2.24 11.70
N ALA A 64 -2.93 -3.40 11.48
CA ALA A 64 -2.62 -4.34 12.55
C ALA A 64 -1.74 -3.71 13.64
N ILE A 65 -0.69 -2.97 13.28
CA ILE A 65 0.18 -2.25 14.23
C ILE A 65 -0.62 -1.22 15.04
N CYS A 66 -1.52 -0.47 14.40
CA CYS A 66 -2.34 0.55 15.07
C CYS A 66 -3.39 -0.04 16.02
N LEU A 67 -3.78 -1.30 15.82
CA LEU A 67 -4.77 -1.99 16.65
C LEU A 67 -4.14 -2.76 17.82
N VAL A 68 -2.81 -2.88 17.90
CA VAL A 68 -2.16 -3.55 19.05
C VAL A 68 -2.30 -2.67 20.30
N PRO A 69 -2.99 -3.14 21.36
CA PRO A 69 -3.17 -2.36 22.57
C PRO A 69 -1.87 -2.32 23.40
N GLY A 70 -1.60 -1.19 24.04
CA GLY A 70 -0.51 -1.05 25.02
C GLY A 70 0.90 -1.11 24.43
N LEU A 71 1.04 -0.88 23.11
CA LEU A 71 2.35 -0.83 22.47
C LEU A 71 3.11 0.41 22.96
N ALA A 72 4.31 0.23 23.51
CA ALA A 72 5.13 1.35 23.97
C ALA A 72 5.45 2.31 22.78
N PRO A 73 5.41 3.65 22.97
CA PRO A 73 5.67 4.62 21.91
C PRO A 73 6.95 4.38 21.08
N PRO A 74 8.13 4.06 21.68
CA PRO A 74 9.31 3.77 20.88
C PRO A 74 9.14 2.50 20.04
N LEU A 75 8.52 1.45 20.58
CA LEU A 75 8.29 0.21 19.83
C LEU A 75 7.32 0.43 18.67
N PHE A 76 6.32 1.28 18.86
CA PHE A 76 5.40 1.72 17.80
C PHE A 76 6.14 2.49 16.70
N GLY A 77 6.94 3.47 17.06
CA GLY A 77 7.78 4.22 16.12
C GLY A 77 8.72 3.31 15.34
N LEU A 78 9.37 2.36 16.00
CA LEU A 78 10.25 1.37 15.36
C LEU A 78 9.50 0.49 14.36
N ALA A 79 8.32 -0.01 14.73
CA ALA A 79 7.50 -0.82 13.84
C ALA A 79 7.12 -0.05 12.56
N LEU A 80 6.72 1.23 12.70
CA LEU A 80 6.44 2.11 11.56
C LEU A 80 7.68 2.38 10.71
N LEU A 81 8.84 2.62 11.33
CA LEU A 81 10.10 2.84 10.63
C LEU A 81 10.54 1.61 9.84
N LEU A 82 10.45 0.42 10.44
CA LEU A 82 10.76 -0.84 9.76
C LEU A 82 9.81 -1.07 8.58
N LEU A 83 8.51 -0.87 8.79
CA LEU A 83 7.50 -1.02 7.73
C LEU A 83 7.75 -0.04 6.58
N GLY A 84 7.95 1.25 6.89
CA GLY A 84 8.25 2.29 5.92
C GLY A 84 9.57 2.07 5.18
N SER A 85 10.60 1.58 5.87
CA SER A 85 11.91 1.28 5.26
C SER A 85 11.82 0.12 4.28
N ILE A 86 11.14 -0.97 4.65
CA ILE A 86 10.92 -2.11 3.76
C ILE A 86 10.15 -1.66 2.50
N ALA A 87 9.13 -0.83 2.69
CA ALA A 87 8.35 -0.28 1.59
C ALA A 87 9.18 0.60 0.65
N ALA A 88 9.97 1.51 1.22
CA ALA A 88 10.86 2.39 0.46
C ALA A 88 11.90 1.60 -0.33
N VAL A 89 12.53 0.59 0.28
CA VAL A 89 13.52 -0.27 -0.42
C VAL A 89 12.86 -1.02 -1.58
N ARG A 90 11.65 -1.55 -1.39
CA ARG A 90 10.89 -2.21 -2.48
C ARG A 90 10.59 -1.23 -3.61
N GLN A 91 10.17 -0.01 -3.28
CA GLN A 91 9.88 1.03 -4.26
C GLN A 91 11.13 1.43 -5.06
N VAL A 92 12.27 1.62 -4.39
CA VAL A 92 13.53 1.96 -5.07
C VAL A 92 13.97 0.81 -5.97
N ARG A 93 13.93 -0.43 -5.51
CA ARG A 93 14.25 -1.60 -6.35
C ARG A 93 13.34 -1.71 -7.56
N HIS A 94 12.06 -1.39 -7.40
CA HIS A 94 11.10 -1.33 -8.50
C HIS A 94 11.49 -0.26 -9.54
N ARG A 95 11.89 0.92 -9.08
CA ARG A 95 12.34 2.03 -9.95
C ARG A 95 13.65 1.74 -10.69
N LEU A 96 14.56 0.99 -10.08
CA LEU A 96 15.86 0.65 -10.66
C LEU A 96 15.81 -0.47 -11.71
N ARG A 97 14.68 -1.18 -11.85
CA ARG A 97 14.54 -2.18 -12.90
C ARG A 97 14.42 -1.51 -14.27
N PRO A 98 15.20 -1.95 -15.30
CA PRO A 98 15.12 -1.41 -16.64
C PRO A 98 13.69 -1.51 -17.17
N ARG A 99 13.09 -0.37 -17.49
CA ARG A 99 11.70 -0.28 -17.97
C ARG A 99 11.69 -0.47 -19.48
N VAL A 100 10.92 -1.43 -19.98
CA VAL A 100 10.79 -1.70 -21.41
C VAL A 100 9.44 -1.14 -21.88
N GLY A 101 9.44 0.01 -22.54
CA GLY A 101 8.45 0.33 -23.58
C GLY A 101 7.02 0.80 -23.20
N PHE A 102 6.77 1.49 -22.07
CA PHE A 102 5.48 2.16 -21.84
C PHE A 102 5.62 3.62 -21.35
N PRO A 103 4.88 4.59 -21.93
CA PRO A 103 4.76 5.94 -21.39
C PRO A 103 3.94 5.88 -20.10
N HIS A 104 4.63 5.90 -18.97
CA HIS A 104 4.02 5.79 -17.66
C HIS A 104 3.72 7.20 -17.10
N PRO A 105 2.49 7.50 -16.66
CA PRO A 105 2.18 8.80 -16.08
C PRO A 105 3.00 9.01 -14.80
N TRP A 106 3.58 10.20 -14.60
CA TRP A 106 4.37 10.49 -13.38
C TRP A 106 3.60 10.15 -12.12
N ARG A 107 2.26 10.30 -12.17
CA ARG A 107 1.34 10.16 -11.03
C ARG A 107 1.51 8.81 -10.35
N ARG A 108 1.62 7.72 -11.12
CA ARG A 108 1.73 6.36 -10.57
C ARG A 108 3.05 6.13 -9.82
N ASP A 109 4.08 6.92 -10.11
CA ASP A 109 5.36 6.88 -9.39
C ASP A 109 5.43 7.85 -8.19
N LEU A 110 4.73 8.99 -8.24
CA LEU A 110 4.87 10.07 -7.26
C LEU A 110 4.05 9.84 -5.99
N PHE A 111 2.81 9.36 -6.13
CA PHE A 111 1.92 9.12 -4.99
C PHE A 111 2.38 8.01 -4.01
N PRO A 112 2.99 6.88 -4.44
CA PRO A 112 3.49 5.87 -3.50
C PRO A 112 4.75 6.34 -2.78
N ALA A 113 5.64 7.03 -3.52
CA ALA A 113 6.81 7.66 -2.94
C ALA A 113 6.41 8.67 -1.85
N LEU A 114 5.37 9.47 -2.09
CA LEU A 114 4.83 10.38 -1.09
C LEU A 114 4.30 9.63 0.13
N ALA A 115 3.51 8.56 -0.06
CA ALA A 115 2.98 7.76 1.05
C ALA A 115 4.11 7.17 1.93
N TYR A 116 5.19 6.67 1.31
CA TYR A 116 6.33 6.12 2.05
C TYR A 116 7.16 7.19 2.76
N VAL A 117 7.34 8.37 2.15
CA VAL A 117 8.00 9.50 2.81
C VAL A 117 7.19 9.98 4.01
N VAL A 118 5.87 10.09 3.88
CA VAL A 118 5.00 10.45 5.01
C VAL A 118 5.05 9.38 6.09
N LEU A 119 5.02 8.08 5.72
CA LEU A 119 5.13 6.99 6.70
C LEU A 119 6.45 7.02 7.47
N LEU A 120 7.58 7.21 6.79
CA LEU A 120 8.88 7.39 7.45
C LEU A 120 8.88 8.62 8.36
N GLY A 121 8.36 9.75 7.88
CA GLY A 121 8.23 10.97 8.67
C GLY A 121 7.39 10.76 9.93
N THR A 122 6.27 10.04 9.84
CA THR A 122 5.44 9.70 11.00
C THR A 122 6.13 8.77 11.99
N GLY A 123 6.89 7.79 11.50
CA GLY A 123 7.69 6.90 12.35
C GLY A 123 8.79 7.65 13.11
N ILE A 124 9.51 8.55 12.43
CA ILE A 124 10.51 9.43 13.06
C ILE A 124 9.84 10.34 14.10
N ALA A 125 8.73 10.97 13.75
CA ALA A 125 8.00 11.85 14.65
C ALA A 125 7.53 11.11 15.91
N ALA A 126 6.98 9.89 15.77
CA ALA A 126 6.59 9.05 16.89
C ALA A 126 7.78 8.69 17.78
N TRP A 127 8.91 8.34 17.18
CA TRP A 127 10.12 7.96 17.90
C TRP A 127 10.73 9.13 18.69
N VAL A 128 10.77 10.32 18.10
CA VAL A 128 11.39 11.52 18.72
C VAL A 128 10.47 12.15 19.76
N THR A 129 9.19 12.29 19.46
CA THR A 129 8.24 13.01 20.33
C THR A 129 7.58 12.13 21.39
N GLY A 130 7.56 10.81 21.18
CA GLY A 130 6.76 9.88 21.98
C GLY A 130 5.25 10.04 21.81
N ALA A 131 4.81 10.91 20.90
CA ALA A 131 3.40 11.17 20.62
C ALA A 131 2.89 10.30 19.46
N ALA A 132 1.58 10.04 19.47
CA ALA A 132 0.89 9.27 18.45
C ALA A 132 0.69 10.10 17.15
N PRO A 133 1.34 9.78 16.02
CA PRO A 133 1.31 10.60 14.79
C PRO A 133 0.06 10.31 13.93
N MET A 134 -1.12 10.25 14.56
CA MET A 134 -2.32 9.65 13.96
C MET A 134 -2.77 10.31 12.65
N HIS A 135 -2.68 11.64 12.54
CA HIS A 135 -3.05 12.37 11.32
C HIS A 135 -2.17 11.99 10.11
N GLY A 136 -0.88 11.77 10.33
CA GLY A 136 0.01 11.33 9.26
C GLY A 136 -0.27 9.89 8.84
N LEU A 137 -0.60 9.02 9.79
CA LEU A 137 -1.00 7.64 9.49
C LEU A 137 -2.35 7.55 8.78
N LEU A 138 -3.29 8.46 9.07
CA LEU A 138 -4.51 8.63 8.27
C LEU A 138 -4.16 8.99 6.82
N ALA A 139 -3.27 9.96 6.61
CA ALA A 139 -2.88 10.38 5.27
C ALA A 139 -2.21 9.22 4.50
N VAL A 140 -1.32 8.48 5.14
CA VAL A 140 -0.69 7.27 4.57
C VAL A 140 -1.75 6.23 4.20
N SER A 141 -2.69 5.96 5.09
CA SER A 141 -3.73 4.95 4.88
C SER A 141 -4.62 5.28 3.68
N LEU A 142 -5.06 6.54 3.58
CA LEU A 142 -5.87 7.02 2.45
C LEU A 142 -5.10 6.99 1.12
N LEU A 143 -3.82 7.37 1.14
CA LEU A 143 -2.98 7.29 -0.05
C LEU A 143 -2.82 5.83 -0.51
N LEU A 144 -2.44 4.93 0.40
CA LEU A 144 -2.22 3.52 0.06
C LEU A 144 -3.47 2.86 -0.54
N ILE A 145 -4.64 3.03 0.08
CA ILE A 145 -5.86 2.41 -0.42
C ILE A 145 -6.28 3.01 -1.76
N SER A 146 -6.22 4.35 -1.91
CA SER A 146 -6.59 5.01 -3.15
C SER A 146 -5.71 4.56 -4.30
N GLN A 147 -4.41 4.45 -4.06
CA GLN A 147 -3.46 3.98 -5.07
C GLN A 147 -3.65 2.53 -5.44
N ALA A 148 -3.82 1.65 -4.45
CA ALA A 148 -4.01 0.23 -4.71
C ALA A 148 -5.31 -0.01 -5.50
N THR A 149 -6.39 0.72 -5.18
CA THR A 149 -7.64 0.67 -5.93
C THR A 149 -7.48 1.17 -7.37
N LEU A 150 -6.77 2.28 -7.59
CA LEU A 150 -6.49 2.78 -8.95
C LEU A 150 -5.64 1.81 -9.76
N ASN A 151 -4.59 1.24 -9.16
CA ASN A 151 -3.74 0.24 -9.81
C ASN A 151 -4.53 -1.03 -10.17
N ALA A 152 -5.43 -1.49 -9.29
CA ALA A 152 -6.32 -2.61 -9.56
C ALA A 152 -7.28 -2.33 -10.73
N TRP A 153 -7.83 -1.11 -10.79
CA TRP A 153 -8.67 -0.68 -11.91
C TRP A 153 -7.91 -0.65 -13.23
N GLU A 154 -6.71 -0.06 -13.26
CA GLU A 154 -5.85 -0.04 -14.45
C GLU A 154 -5.54 -1.46 -14.94
N MET A 155 -5.27 -2.39 -14.01
CA MET A 155 -5.03 -3.80 -14.35
C MET A 155 -6.25 -4.44 -15.00
N LEU A 156 -7.45 -4.18 -14.49
CA LEU A 156 -8.70 -4.71 -15.05
C LEU A 156 -8.95 -4.18 -16.46
N VAL A 157 -8.78 -2.87 -16.68
CA VAL A 157 -8.93 -2.25 -18.01
C VAL A 157 -7.89 -2.78 -18.98
N TYR A 158 -6.64 -2.94 -18.54
CA TYR A 158 -5.55 -3.47 -19.36
C TYR A 158 -5.79 -4.92 -19.81
N LEU A 159 -6.18 -5.79 -18.86
CA LEU A 159 -6.51 -7.18 -19.15
C LEU A 159 -7.75 -7.29 -20.05
N GLY A 160 -8.78 -6.47 -19.80
CA GLY A 160 -9.99 -6.43 -20.63
C GLY A 160 -9.69 -6.03 -22.08
N ALA A 161 -8.83 -5.04 -22.30
CA ALA A 161 -8.45 -4.60 -23.65
C ALA A 161 -7.72 -5.69 -24.45
N ARG A 162 -6.88 -6.52 -23.79
CA ARG A 162 -6.15 -7.62 -24.46
C ARG A 162 -7.04 -8.80 -24.83
N THR A 163 -8.10 -9.07 -24.06
CA THR A 163 -9.05 -10.16 -24.36
C THR A 163 -9.89 -9.87 -25.60
N HIS A 164 -10.12 -8.59 -25.93
CA HIS A 164 -10.90 -8.18 -27.11
C HIS A 164 -10.06 -7.98 -28.39
N ALA A 165 -8.73 -7.89 -28.29
CA ALA A 165 -7.85 -7.81 -29.45
C ALA A 165 -7.81 -9.18 -30.16
N THR A 166 -8.70 -9.35 -31.14
CA THR A 166 -8.78 -10.54 -31.98
C THR A 166 -7.60 -10.59 -32.96
N PRO A 167 -7.13 -11.77 -33.40
CA PRO A 167 -5.87 -11.92 -34.16
C PRO A 167 -5.87 -11.32 -35.59
N SER A 168 -6.93 -10.64 -36.03
CA SER A 168 -7.06 -10.20 -37.42
C SER A 168 -6.28 -8.92 -37.76
N ASP A 169 -5.83 -8.15 -36.76
CA ASP A 169 -5.16 -6.85 -36.99
C ASP A 169 -3.63 -6.93 -37.11
N ALA A 170 -3.06 -8.14 -37.15
CA ALA A 170 -1.62 -8.38 -37.26
C ALA A 170 -1.15 -8.80 -38.66
N ARG A 171 -1.89 -8.45 -39.72
CA ARG A 171 -1.48 -8.69 -41.11
C ARG A 171 -1.44 -7.41 -41.94
#